data_AF-I4Z2B3-F1
#
_entry.id   AF-I4Z2B3-F1
#
_cell.length_a   1.000
_cell.length_b   1.000
_cell.length_c   1.000
_cell.angle_alpha   90.00
_cell.angle_beta   90.00
_cell.angle_gamma   90.00
#
_symmetry.space_group_name_H-M   'P 1'
#
loop_
_entity.id
_entity.type
_entity.pdbx_description
1 polymer ?
#
loop_
_entity_poly.entity_id
_entity_poly.type
_entity_poly.pdbx_seq_one_letter_code
_entity_poly.pdbx_strand_id
1 'polypeptide(L)'
;MCRRHLHGPQGILQVIETLDRELRGTSIQLHLFGLKGIGAAELRQHSRVATVDSQAYGTKARVEAREAGISKTNRFLAQIMTEWYLKQIEALQAPAGENRHPPALLDLRMPAPLSPFEARLHCAREQMRELLEAGEIDWQQRHDESVLAFTCDDGEAETASIPKLALAA
;
A
#
# COMPACT_ATOMS: atom_id res chain seq x y z
N MET A 1 1.94 -8.41 -0.68
CA MET A 1 1.69 -7.66 -1.94
C MET A 1 0.81 -6.47 -1.62
N CYS A 2 1.09 -5.32 -2.25
CA CYS A 2 0.26 -4.14 -2.10
C CYS A 2 -1.18 -4.45 -2.53
N ARG A 3 -2.14 -4.28 -1.62
CA ARG A 3 -3.58 -4.45 -1.88
C ARG A 3 -4.31 -3.11 -2.00
N ARG A 4 -3.57 -1.99 -1.96
CA ARG A 4 -4.15 -0.66 -2.05
C ARG A 4 -4.84 -0.48 -3.40
N HIS A 5 -5.94 0.24 -3.37
CA HIS A 5 -6.58 0.73 -4.57
C HIS A 5 -5.63 1.66 -5.32
N LEU A 6 -5.77 1.71 -6.64
CA LEU A 6 -4.99 2.62 -7.47
C LEU A 6 -5.30 4.09 -7.14
N HIS A 7 -6.60 4.39 -7.03
CA HIS A 7 -7.17 5.70 -6.76
C HIS A 7 -7.69 5.82 -5.32
N GLY A 8 -8.15 7.01 -4.95
CA GLY A 8 -8.74 7.33 -3.65
C GLY A 8 -7.77 8.02 -2.70
N PRO A 9 -8.25 8.51 -1.54
CA PRO A 9 -7.45 9.30 -0.61
C PRO A 9 -6.27 8.51 -0.01
N GLN A 10 -6.35 7.17 -0.01
CA GLN A 10 -5.27 6.28 0.39
C GLN A 10 -4.77 5.40 -0.78
N GLY A 11 -5.09 5.81 -2.01
CA GLY A 11 -4.70 5.12 -3.23
C GLY A 11 -3.21 5.24 -3.52
N ILE A 12 -2.68 4.32 -4.33
CA ILE A 12 -1.27 4.30 -4.70
C ILE A 12 -0.86 5.63 -5.35
N LEU A 13 -1.67 6.18 -6.26
CA LEU A 13 -1.35 7.46 -6.91
C LEU A 13 -1.24 8.60 -5.88
N GLN A 14 -2.18 8.68 -4.94
CA GLN A 14 -2.17 9.72 -3.90
C GLN A 14 -0.95 9.61 -2.98
N VAL A 15 -0.54 8.39 -2.65
CA VAL A 15 0.68 8.16 -1.84
C VAL A 15 1.91 8.66 -2.59
N ILE A 16 2.03 8.34 -3.88
CA ILE A 16 3.17 8.79 -4.68
C ILE A 16 3.18 10.30 -4.86
N GLU A 17 2.03 10.94 -5.10
CA GLU A 17 1.93 12.41 -5.20
C GLU A 17 2.27 13.11 -3.89
N THR A 18 1.86 12.54 -2.74
CA THR A 18 2.26 13.07 -1.44
C THR A 18 3.77 12.93 -1.23
N LEU A 19 4.35 11.76 -1.50
CA LEU A 19 5.80 11.58 -1.42
C LEU A 19 6.55 12.50 -2.38
N ASP A 20 6.05 12.69 -3.60
CA ASP A 20 6.62 13.60 -4.60
C ASP A 20 6.74 15.02 -4.05
N ARG A 21 5.69 15.47 -3.35
CA ARG A 21 5.60 16.79 -2.71
C ARG A 21 6.55 16.93 -1.53
N GLU A 22 6.56 15.97 -0.62
CA GLU A 22 7.45 15.99 0.55
C GLU A 22 8.93 15.93 0.13
N LEU A 23 9.23 15.26 -0.98
CA LEU A 23 10.58 15.13 -1.53
C LEU A 23 10.94 16.23 -2.54
N ARG A 24 10.14 17.29 -2.68
CA ARG A 24 10.44 18.42 -3.58
C ARG A 24 11.78 19.05 -3.23
N GLY A 25 12.59 19.31 -4.26
CA GLY A 25 13.94 19.86 -4.10
C GLY A 25 15.02 18.82 -3.78
N THR A 26 14.66 17.54 -3.61
CA THR A 26 15.62 16.45 -3.45
C THR A 26 15.88 15.71 -4.77
N SER A 27 17.02 15.02 -4.84
CA SER A 27 17.34 14.10 -5.94
C SER A 27 16.85 12.67 -5.69
N ILE A 28 16.03 12.45 -4.66
CA ILE A 28 15.57 11.11 -4.27
C ILE A 28 14.62 10.57 -5.34
N GLN A 29 14.81 9.30 -5.68
CA GLN A 29 14.00 8.54 -6.62
C GLN A 29 13.40 7.32 -5.91
N LEU A 30 12.22 6.91 -6.35
CA LEU A 30 11.43 5.84 -5.74
C LEU A 30 11.59 4.53 -6.51
N HIS A 31 11.80 3.45 -5.77
CA HIS A 31 11.56 2.10 -6.22
C HIS A 31 10.25 1.61 -5.64
N LEU A 32 9.32 1.13 -6.49
CA LEU A 32 8.02 0.64 -6.04
C LEU A 32 8.00 -0.89 -6.00
N PHE A 33 8.00 -1.43 -4.77
CA PHE A 33 7.96 -2.86 -4.54
C PHE A 33 6.56 -3.46 -4.76
N GLY A 34 6.46 -4.49 -5.57
CA GLY A 34 5.29 -5.33 -5.73
C GLY A 34 4.11 -4.66 -6.41
N LEU A 35 4.33 -3.59 -7.18
CA LEU A 35 3.30 -2.88 -7.93
C LEU A 35 3.03 -3.62 -9.25
N LYS A 36 1.77 -3.94 -9.53
CA LYS A 36 1.36 -4.81 -10.63
C LYS A 36 0.33 -4.15 -11.53
N GLY A 37 0.27 -4.62 -12.78
CA GLY A 37 -0.83 -4.35 -13.70
C GLY A 37 -0.99 -2.85 -13.97
N ILE A 38 -2.21 -2.35 -13.81
CA ILE A 38 -2.58 -0.97 -14.11
C ILE A 38 -1.72 0.03 -13.33
N GLY A 39 -1.46 -0.19 -12.04
CA GLY A 39 -0.66 0.76 -11.25
C GLY A 39 0.77 0.96 -11.78
N ALA A 40 1.41 -0.11 -12.26
CA ALA A 40 2.74 0.00 -12.86
C ALA A 40 2.72 0.69 -14.23
N ALA A 41 1.61 0.57 -14.97
CA ALA A 41 1.41 1.28 -16.23
C ALA A 41 1.20 2.78 -15.99
N GLU A 42 0.35 3.15 -15.04
CA GLU A 42 0.04 4.55 -14.70
C GLU A 42 1.26 5.31 -14.17
N LEU A 43 2.04 4.68 -13.29
CA LEU A 43 3.20 5.32 -12.65
C LEU A 43 4.48 5.26 -13.48
N ARG A 44 4.44 4.65 -14.67
CA ARG A 44 5.60 4.47 -15.55
C ARG A 44 6.31 5.78 -15.88
N GLN A 45 5.56 6.88 -15.97
CA GLN A 45 6.06 8.19 -16.38
C GLN A 45 6.20 9.17 -15.21
N HIS A 46 5.92 8.73 -13.99
CA HIS A 46 6.00 9.61 -12.84
C HIS A 46 7.46 10.01 -12.59
N SER A 47 7.75 11.31 -12.54
CA SER A 47 9.13 11.85 -12.51
C SER A 47 9.99 11.39 -11.32
N ARG A 48 9.34 10.99 -10.22
CA ARG A 48 10.00 10.44 -9.03
C ARG A 48 10.18 8.93 -9.05
N VAL A 49 9.54 8.20 -9.97
CA VAL A 49 9.57 6.73 -9.99
C VAL A 49 10.67 6.28 -10.93
N ALA A 50 11.77 5.77 -10.37
CA ALA A 50 12.89 5.26 -11.17
C ALA A 50 12.66 3.82 -11.61
N THR A 51 12.15 2.98 -10.72
CA THR A 51 11.98 1.55 -10.99
C THR A 51 10.78 0.97 -10.26
N VAL A 52 10.25 -0.12 -10.80
CA VAL A 52 9.13 -0.88 -10.23
C VAL A 52 9.47 -2.35 -10.33
N ASP A 53 9.19 -3.12 -9.28
CA ASP A 53 9.23 -4.58 -9.36
C ASP A 53 7.84 -5.21 -9.18
N SER A 54 7.70 -6.42 -9.72
CA SER A 54 6.47 -7.17 -9.53
C SER A 54 6.70 -8.67 -9.70
N GLN A 55 6.09 -9.46 -8.83
CA GLN A 55 5.99 -10.91 -9.03
C GLN A 55 4.73 -11.29 -9.81
N ALA A 56 4.36 -10.53 -10.85
CA ALA A 56 3.21 -10.85 -11.69
C ALA A 56 3.43 -12.16 -12.46
N TYR A 57 4.67 -12.41 -12.89
CA TYR A 57 5.10 -13.65 -13.52
C TYR A 57 4.84 -14.91 -12.66
N GLY A 58 4.92 -14.79 -11.33
CA GLY A 58 4.63 -15.90 -10.42
C GLY A 58 3.15 -16.28 -10.37
N THR A 59 2.24 -15.32 -10.60
CA THR A 59 0.81 -15.62 -10.77
C THR A 59 0.56 -16.29 -12.11
N LYS A 60 1.10 -15.73 -13.19
CA LYS A 60 1.04 -16.33 -14.54
C LYS A 60 1.52 -17.79 -14.52
N ALA A 61 2.67 -18.05 -13.92
CA ALA A 61 3.22 -19.41 -13.80
C ALA A 61 2.34 -20.38 -13.02
N ARG A 62 1.55 -19.92 -12.04
CA ARG A 62 0.61 -20.79 -11.32
C ARG A 62 -0.62 -21.11 -12.17
N VAL A 63 -1.14 -20.10 -12.88
CA VAL A 63 -2.31 -20.25 -13.76
C VAL A 63 -1.97 -21.20 -14.90
N GLU A 64 -0.89 -20.95 -15.63
CA GLU A 64 -0.51 -21.76 -16.79
C GLU A 64 -0.15 -23.20 -16.41
N ALA A 65 0.57 -23.40 -15.29
CA ALA A 65 0.86 -24.76 -14.82
C ALA A 65 -0.42 -25.53 -14.47
N ARG A 66 -1.39 -24.86 -13.83
CA ARG A 66 -2.69 -25.45 -13.50
C ARG A 66 -3.49 -25.80 -14.75
N GLU A 67 -3.57 -24.88 -15.72
CA GLU A 67 -4.31 -25.08 -16.97
C GLU A 67 -3.71 -26.19 -17.82
N ALA A 68 -2.38 -26.31 -17.83
CA ALA A 68 -1.66 -27.37 -18.54
C ALA A 68 -1.61 -28.71 -17.77
N GLY A 69 -2.09 -28.76 -16.52
CA GLY A 69 -2.04 -29.98 -15.69
C GLY A 69 -0.62 -30.42 -15.31
N ILE A 70 0.34 -29.48 -15.27
CA ILE A 70 1.76 -29.76 -14.97
C ILE A 70 2.18 -29.16 -13.62
N SER A 71 3.27 -29.68 -13.08
CA SER A 71 3.90 -29.09 -11.89
C SER A 71 4.60 -27.77 -12.21
N LYS A 72 4.41 -26.75 -11.38
CA LYS A 72 5.15 -25.48 -11.46
C LYS A 72 6.60 -25.65 -10.98
N THR A 73 7.47 -26.14 -11.85
CA THR A 73 8.91 -26.30 -11.56
C THR A 73 9.63 -24.94 -11.53
N ASN A 74 10.81 -24.90 -10.91
CA ASN A 74 11.68 -23.71 -10.94
C ASN A 74 12.10 -23.33 -12.36
N ARG A 75 12.35 -24.34 -13.22
CA ARG A 75 12.65 -24.12 -14.64
C ARG A 75 11.49 -23.44 -15.38
N PHE A 76 10.26 -23.91 -15.15
CA PHE A 76 9.06 -23.33 -15.75
C PHE A 76 8.83 -21.88 -15.28
N LEU A 77 8.99 -21.64 -13.97
CA LEU A 77 8.90 -20.29 -13.42
C LEU A 77 9.96 -19.35 -14.02
N ALA A 78 11.21 -19.82 -14.15
CA ALA A 78 12.31 -19.03 -14.70
C ALA A 78 12.02 -18.61 -16.15
N GLN A 79 11.50 -19.53 -16.98
CA GLN A 79 11.11 -19.21 -18.35
C GLN A 79 10.05 -18.11 -18.40
N ILE A 80 8.97 -18.25 -17.62
CA ILE A 80 7.90 -17.25 -17.58
C ILE A 80 8.40 -15.90 -17.05
N MET A 81 9.31 -15.92 -16.07
CA MET A 81 9.95 -14.72 -15.55
C MET A 81 10.79 -14.01 -16.63
N THR A 82 11.58 -14.76 -17.40
CA THR A 82 12.38 -14.22 -18.50
C THR A 82 11.49 -13.59 -19.58
N GLU A 83 10.45 -14.29 -20.03
CA GLU A 83 9.50 -13.77 -21.01
C GLU A 83 8.79 -12.51 -20.50
N TRP A 84 8.38 -12.50 -19.22
CA TRP A 84 7.75 -11.34 -18.61
C TRP A 84 8.70 -10.15 -18.54
N TYR A 85 9.95 -10.37 -18.14
CA TYR A 85 10.98 -9.33 -18.04
C TYR A 85 11.28 -8.70 -19.40
N LEU A 86 11.45 -9.50 -20.46
CA LEU A 86 11.68 -9.00 -21.81
C LEU A 86 10.54 -8.09 -22.29
N LYS A 87 9.29 -8.48 -22.03
CA LYS A 87 8.11 -7.63 -22.32
C LYS A 87 8.11 -6.32 -21.51
N GLN A 88 8.62 -6.33 -20.27
CA GLN A 88 8.73 -5.10 -19.49
C GLN A 88 9.78 -4.15 -20.07
N ILE A 89 10.93 -4.68 -20.50
CA ILE A 89 11.97 -3.89 -21.18
C ILE A 89 11.41 -3.27 -22.46
N GLU A 90 10.75 -4.05 -23.30
CA GLU A 90 10.14 -3.56 -24.55
C GLU A 90 9.15 -2.42 -24.28
N ALA A 91 8.26 -2.61 -23.31
CA ALA A 91 7.32 -1.57 -22.91
C ALA A 91 8.02 -0.32 -22.34
N LEU A 92 9.25 -0.42 -21.80
CA LEU A 92 9.98 0.74 -21.24
C LEU A 92 10.61 1.58 -22.36
N GLN A 93 10.96 0.93 -23.47
CA GLN A 93 11.51 1.59 -24.66
C GLN A 93 10.42 2.22 -25.54
N ALA A 94 9.17 1.80 -25.38
CA ALA A 94 8.04 2.41 -26.08
C ALA A 94 7.86 3.87 -25.64
N PRO A 95 7.64 4.81 -26.58
CA PRO A 95 7.43 6.21 -26.26
C PRO A 95 6.23 6.35 -25.33
N ALA A 96 6.45 7.08 -24.26
CA ALA A 96 5.44 7.50 -23.31
C ALA A 96 4.29 8.22 -24.04
N GLY A 97 3.11 7.60 -24.13
CA GLY A 97 1.88 8.33 -24.49
C GLY A 97 1.60 9.42 -23.45
N GLU A 98 0.96 10.52 -23.82
CA GLU A 98 0.61 11.65 -22.94
C GLU A 98 -0.41 11.27 -21.85
N ASN A 99 -0.08 10.34 -20.97
CA ASN A 99 -0.83 10.06 -19.75
C ASN A 99 -0.16 10.78 -18.59
N ARG A 100 0.09 12.09 -18.75
CA ARG A 100 0.18 12.95 -17.57
C ARG A 100 -1.25 13.12 -17.11
N HIS A 101 -1.66 12.34 -16.10
CA HIS A 101 -2.82 12.72 -15.32
C HIS A 101 -2.61 14.18 -14.94
N PRO A 102 -3.57 15.08 -15.26
CA PRO A 102 -3.49 16.43 -14.73
C PRO A 102 -3.26 16.27 -13.22
N PRO A 103 -2.30 17.00 -12.62
CA PRO A 103 -2.09 16.94 -11.19
C PRO A 103 -3.47 17.20 -10.62
N ALA A 104 -4.06 16.18 -10.02
CA ALA A 104 -5.36 16.34 -9.46
C ALA A 104 -5.10 17.39 -8.39
N LEU A 105 -5.56 18.61 -8.63
CA LEU A 105 -5.81 19.60 -7.59
C LEU A 105 -6.96 19.04 -6.73
N LEU A 106 -6.74 17.83 -6.20
CA LEU A 106 -7.51 17.25 -5.14
C LEU A 106 -7.10 18.07 -3.95
N ASP A 107 -8.02 18.93 -3.54
CA ASP A 107 -7.99 19.58 -2.25
C ASP A 107 -7.62 18.50 -1.21
N LEU A 108 -6.35 18.51 -0.78
CA LEU A 108 -5.70 17.50 0.06
C LEU A 108 -6.22 17.50 1.50
N ARG A 109 -7.29 18.27 1.75
CA ARG A 109 -8.01 18.20 3.01
C ARG A 109 -8.64 16.83 3.08
N MET A 110 -8.18 16.04 4.04
CA MET A 110 -8.93 14.88 4.50
C MET A 110 -10.38 15.32 4.62
N PRO A 111 -11.33 14.67 3.92
CA PRO A 111 -12.73 15.04 4.02
C PRO A 111 -13.10 15.01 5.50
N ALA A 112 -13.79 16.06 5.95
CA ALA A 112 -14.26 16.11 7.33
C ALA A 112 -15.00 14.80 7.64
N PRO A 113 -14.74 14.14 8.78
CA PRO A 113 -15.38 12.88 9.11
C PRO A 113 -16.89 13.04 9.00
N LEU A 114 -17.54 12.16 8.23
CA LEU A 114 -18.96 12.24 7.92
C LEU A 114 -19.82 11.82 9.12
N SER A 115 -19.20 11.20 10.12
CA SER A 115 -19.85 10.79 11.37
C SER A 115 -18.93 10.93 12.59
N PRO A 116 -19.49 11.04 13.80
CA PRO A 116 -18.72 11.01 15.04
C PRO A 116 -17.88 9.73 15.21
N PHE A 117 -18.37 8.61 14.67
CA PHE A 117 -17.63 7.35 14.67
C PHE A 117 -16.38 7.44 13.78
N GLU A 118 -16.51 7.99 12.57
CA GLU A 118 -15.36 8.23 11.69
C GLU A 118 -14.37 9.22 12.30
N ALA A 119 -14.83 10.23 13.02
CA ALA A 119 -13.98 11.18 13.72
C ALA A 119 -13.13 10.50 14.81
N ARG A 120 -13.75 9.61 15.61
CA ARG A 120 -13.03 8.81 16.61
C ARG A 120 -12.05 7.84 15.96
N LEU A 121 -12.45 7.19 14.87
CA LEU A 121 -11.58 6.30 14.12
C LEU A 121 -10.36 7.03 13.54
N HIS A 122 -10.55 8.27 13.09
CA HIS A 122 -9.45 9.12 12.63
C HIS A 122 -8.50 9.49 13.78
N CYS A 123 -9.04 9.90 14.94
CA CYS A 123 -8.23 10.21 16.14
C CYS A 123 -7.39 9.00 16.57
N ALA A 124 -8.02 7.83 16.71
CA ALA A 124 -7.35 6.59 17.09
C ALA A 124 -6.20 6.22 16.15
N ARG A 125 -6.38 6.42 14.83
CA ARG A 125 -5.34 6.15 13.83
C ARG A 125 -4.14 7.09 13.96
N GLU A 126 -4.37 8.35 14.31
CA GLU A 126 -3.29 9.32 14.53
C GLU A 126 -2.54 9.02 15.83
N GLN A 127 -3.24 8.69 16.93
CA GLN A 127 -2.59 8.28 18.18
C GLN A 127 -1.75 7.00 17.99
N MET A 128 -2.24 6.02 17.23
CA MET A 128 -1.44 4.85 16.88
C MET A 128 -0.26 5.17 15.96
N ARG A 129 -0.35 6.21 15.13
CA ARG A 129 0.78 6.67 14.33
C ARG A 129 1.86 7.26 15.23
N GLU A 130 1.48 8.13 16.18
CA GLU A 130 2.39 8.73 17.15
C GLU A 130 3.14 7.66 17.97
N LEU A 131 2.42 6.66 18.47
CA LEU A 131 3.04 5.54 19.21
C LEU A 131 4.03 4.75 18.35
N LEU A 132 3.71 4.55 17.08
CA LEU A 132 4.57 3.82 16.16
C LEU A 132 5.82 4.64 15.79
N GLU A 133 5.68 5.95 15.60
CA GLU A 133 6.79 6.87 15.36
C GLU A 133 7.69 7.04 16.60
N ALA A 134 7.11 6.98 17.79
CA ALA A 134 7.84 6.94 19.06
C ALA A 134 8.52 5.58 19.34
N GLY A 135 8.19 4.54 18.57
CA GLY A 135 8.71 3.18 18.76
C GLY A 135 8.10 2.42 19.93
N GLU A 136 6.98 2.91 20.48
CA GLU A 136 6.24 2.28 21.58
C GLU A 136 5.46 1.05 21.11
N ILE A 137 5.10 1.01 19.82
CA ILE A 137 4.46 -0.14 19.17
C ILE A 137 5.17 -0.49 17.86
N ASP A 138 5.27 -1.78 17.57
CA ASP A 138 5.81 -2.29 16.31
C ASP A 138 4.69 -2.49 15.26
N TRP A 139 5.05 -2.48 13.99
CA TRP A 139 4.16 -2.69 12.85
C TRP A 139 3.37 -4.00 12.92
N GLN A 140 3.93 -5.04 13.56
CA GLN A 140 3.27 -6.33 13.75
C GLN A 140 2.10 -6.26 14.73
N GLN A 141 2.05 -5.24 15.58
CA GLN A 141 1.02 -5.04 16.60
C GLN A 141 -0.15 -4.18 16.07
N ARG A 142 -0.10 -3.78 14.79
CA ARG A 142 -1.11 -2.92 14.16
C ARG A 142 -2.17 -3.77 13.45
N HIS A 143 -3.28 -4.07 14.13
CA HIS A 143 -4.46 -4.68 13.53
C HIS A 143 -5.64 -3.69 13.49
N ASP A 144 -6.54 -3.83 12.51
CA ASP A 144 -7.75 -2.99 12.41
C ASP A 144 -8.64 -3.11 13.67
N GLU A 145 -8.61 -4.27 14.32
CA GLU A 145 -9.27 -4.51 15.62
C GLU A 145 -8.64 -3.68 16.76
N SER A 146 -7.33 -3.45 16.73
CA SER A 146 -6.63 -2.60 17.70
C SER A 146 -7.05 -1.14 17.59
N VAL A 147 -7.31 -0.68 16.36
CA VAL A 147 -7.84 0.68 16.11
C VAL A 147 -9.26 0.79 16.68
N LEU A 148 -10.10 -0.23 16.46
CA LEU A 148 -11.47 -0.24 16.96
C LEU A 148 -11.52 -0.32 18.50
N ALA A 149 -10.64 -1.10 19.13
CA ALA A 149 -10.51 -1.13 20.59
C ALA A 149 -10.21 0.25 21.17
N PHE A 150 -9.31 1.01 20.52
CA PHE A 150 -8.98 2.38 20.89
C PHE A 150 -10.18 3.35 20.75
N THR A 151 -11.11 3.09 19.83
CA THR A 151 -12.32 3.93 19.66
C THR A 151 -13.42 3.67 20.70
N CYS A 152 -13.32 2.60 21.49
CA CYS A 152 -14.33 2.17 22.44
C CYS A 152 -14.06 2.59 23.89
N ASP A 153 -12.85 3.04 24.23
CA ASP A 153 -12.41 3.15 25.63
C ASP A 153 -12.77 4.47 26.35
N ASP A 154 -13.38 5.44 25.67
CA ASP A 154 -13.82 6.69 26.30
C ASP A 154 -15.36 6.79 26.33
N GLY A 155 -15.99 6.07 27.26
CA GLY A 155 -17.45 6.14 27.38
C GLY A 155 -18.16 5.39 28.51
N GLU A 156 -17.52 4.49 29.27
CA GLU A 156 -18.16 3.87 30.44
C GLU A 156 -17.19 3.75 31.61
N ALA A 157 -16.78 4.90 32.14
CA ALA A 157 -16.23 5.00 33.49
C ALA A 157 -17.29 5.57 34.43
N GLU A 158 -18.34 4.80 34.71
CA GLU A 158 -19.01 4.87 36.00
C GLU A 158 -19.46 3.48 36.44
N THR A 159 -18.71 2.97 37.43
CA THR A 159 -18.96 1.83 38.31
C THR A 159 -18.51 0.42 37.86
N ALA A 160 -17.68 -0.14 38.75
CA ALA A 160 -17.45 -1.56 39.02
C ALA A 160 -16.27 -2.28 38.34
N SER A 161 -15.19 -2.34 39.13
CA SER A 161 -14.33 -3.52 39.34
C SER A 161 -13.18 -3.76 38.35
N ILE A 162 -11.97 -3.55 38.87
CA ILE A 162 -10.67 -3.91 38.28
C ILE A 162 -10.65 -5.39 37.87
N PRO A 163 -10.35 -5.74 36.60
CA PRO A 163 -9.86 -7.06 36.27
C PRO A 163 -8.33 -7.05 36.27
N LYS A 164 -7.75 -7.83 37.19
CA LYS A 164 -6.32 -8.18 37.19
C LYS A 164 -5.98 -8.83 35.84
N LEU A 165 -4.98 -8.29 35.13
CA LEU A 165 -4.25 -9.08 34.15
C LEU A 165 -3.51 -10.21 34.89
N ALA A 166 -4.04 -11.42 34.80
CA ALA A 166 -3.27 -12.62 35.07
C ALA A 166 -2.46 -12.94 33.81
N LEU A 167 -1.16 -12.62 33.83
CA LEU A 167 -0.20 -13.35 33.00
C LEU A 167 -0.14 -14.79 33.52
N ALA A 168 -0.43 -15.75 32.64
CA ALA A 168 0.00 -17.13 32.81
C ALA A 168 0.76 -17.56 31.55
N ALA A 169 1.95 -18.09 31.83
CA ALA A 169 3.02 -18.66 31.01
C ALA A 169 2.71 -19.11 29.57
#